data_AF-A0A170V6H3-F1
#
_entry.id   AF-A0A170V6H3-F1
#
_cell.length_a   1.000
_cell.length_b   1.000
_cell.length_c   1.000
_cell.angle_alpha   90.00
_cell.angle_beta   90.00
_cell.angle_gamma   90.00
#
_symmetry.space_group_name_H-M   'P 1'
#
loop_
_entity.id
_entity.type
_entity.pdbx_description
1 polymer ?
#
loop_
_entity_poly.entity_id
_entity_poly.type
_entity_poly.pdbx_seq_one_letter_code
_entity_poly.pdbx_strand_id
1 'polypeptide(L)'
;TDQAEDIVNGALRNHYNMIKEFKGVPGVLLPRFEEGLNAKHCALSLVGEPIMYPEINRLIRLLHERQISTFLVTNAQFPEAIANLDPVTQLYVSVDASTEESLKKIDRPLFKDFWKRFLDSLKELSKRPENGI
;
A
#
# COMPACT_ATOMS: atom_id res chain seq x y z
N THR A 1 15.48 4.88 9.56
CA THR A 1 14.04 4.75 9.25
C THR A 1 13.37 4.21 10.48
N ASP A 2 12.16 4.67 10.79
CA ASP A 2 11.42 4.20 11.98
C ASP A 2 11.15 2.69 11.88
N GLN A 3 10.86 2.04 13.02
CA GLN A 3 10.55 0.61 13.09
C GLN A 3 9.11 0.35 12.61
N ALA A 4 8.87 -0.83 12.00
CA ALA A 4 7.55 -1.15 11.45
C ALA A 4 6.44 -1.16 12.51
N GLU A 5 6.77 -1.60 13.74
CA GLU A 5 5.83 -1.62 14.85
C GLU A 5 5.40 -0.22 15.29
N ASP A 6 6.35 0.72 15.37
CA ASP A 6 6.06 2.12 15.69
C ASP A 6 5.18 2.77 14.62
N ILE A 7 5.45 2.47 13.34
CA ILE A 7 4.64 2.95 12.21
C ILE A 7 3.21 2.40 12.29
N VAL A 8 3.02 1.09 12.49
CA VAL A 8 1.68 0.48 12.57
C VAL A 8 0.91 1.04 13.77
N ASN A 9 1.54 1.08 14.94
CA ASN A 9 0.90 1.58 16.16
C ASN A 9 0.59 3.09 16.06
N GLY A 10 1.47 3.86 15.44
CA GLY A 10 1.25 5.28 15.15
C GLY A 10 0.11 5.51 14.16
N ALA A 11 0.08 4.76 13.06
CA ALA A 11 -0.96 4.85 12.03
C ALA A 11 -2.35 4.52 12.59
N LEU A 12 -2.48 3.43 13.35
CA LEU A 12 -3.75 3.06 13.99
C LEU A 12 -4.21 4.11 14.99
N ARG A 13 -3.29 4.62 15.81
CA ARG A 13 -3.59 5.70 16.77
C ARG A 13 -4.10 6.95 16.07
N ASN A 14 -3.43 7.37 15.01
CA ASN A 14 -3.81 8.55 14.24
C ASN A 14 -5.17 8.36 13.55
N HIS A 15 -5.41 7.18 12.95
CA HIS A 15 -6.71 6.82 12.36
C HIS A 15 -7.83 6.90 13.39
N TYR A 16 -7.68 6.26 14.55
CA TYR A 16 -8.72 6.27 15.58
C TYR A 16 -8.93 7.65 16.19
N ASN A 17 -7.89 8.46 16.35
CA ASN A 17 -8.02 9.84 16.80
C ASN A 17 -8.83 10.65 15.80
N MET A 18 -8.55 10.54 14.50
CA MET A 18 -9.33 11.21 13.45
C MET A 18 -10.80 10.79 13.46
N ILE A 19 -11.11 9.50 13.64
CA ILE A 19 -12.50 9.04 13.74
C ILE A 19 -13.20 9.62 14.98
N LYS A 20 -12.50 9.68 16.13
CA LYS A 20 -13.07 10.20 17.40
C LYS A 20 -13.54 11.66 17.30
N GLU A 21 -12.93 12.47 16.43
CA GLU A 21 -13.37 13.85 16.18
C GLU A 21 -14.80 13.94 15.61
N PHE A 22 -15.33 12.86 15.03
CA PHE A 22 -16.70 12.80 14.52
C PHE A 22 -17.74 12.43 15.58
N LYS A 23 -17.34 12.21 16.83
CA LYS A 23 -18.28 11.83 17.90
C LYS A 23 -19.25 12.97 18.19
N GLY A 24 -20.56 12.70 18.02
CA GLY A 24 -21.61 13.67 18.29
C GLY A 24 -21.86 14.68 17.15
N VAL A 25 -21.18 14.54 16.02
CA VAL A 25 -21.45 15.35 14.82
C VAL A 25 -22.85 14.98 14.27
N PRO A 26 -23.74 15.95 13.99
CA PRO A 26 -25.04 15.69 13.41
C PRO A 26 -24.95 14.87 12.11
N GLY A 27 -25.75 13.80 12.02
CA GLY A 27 -25.77 12.90 10.87
C GLY A 27 -24.82 11.70 10.95
N VAL A 28 -23.90 11.65 11.91
CA VAL A 28 -23.06 10.47 12.15
C VAL A 28 -23.87 9.40 12.88
N LEU A 29 -23.98 8.22 12.26
CA LEU A 29 -24.65 7.06 12.86
C LEU A 29 -23.73 6.38 13.86
N LEU A 30 -24.21 6.18 15.09
CA LEU A 30 -23.43 5.52 16.15
C LEU A 30 -22.83 4.16 15.72
N PRO A 31 -23.58 3.26 15.03
CA PRO A 31 -23.01 2.00 14.57
C PRO A 31 -21.84 2.17 13.57
N ARG A 32 -21.89 3.20 12.72
CA ARG A 32 -20.82 3.49 11.74
C ARG A 32 -19.60 4.10 12.41
N PHE A 33 -19.81 4.93 13.43
CA PHE A 33 -18.74 5.47 14.26
C PHE A 33 -17.99 4.34 14.99
N GLU A 34 -18.72 3.42 15.62
CA GLU A 34 -18.15 2.25 16.30
C GLU A 34 -17.40 1.33 15.33
N GLU A 35 -17.95 1.08 14.13
CA GLU A 35 -17.28 0.34 13.06
C GLU A 35 -15.95 1.01 12.66
N GLY A 36 -15.93 2.34 12.52
CA GLY A 36 -14.74 3.12 12.15
C GLY A 36 -13.58 3.04 13.17
N LEU A 37 -13.89 2.72 14.43
CA LEU A 37 -12.90 2.48 15.50
C LEU A 37 -12.27 1.08 15.45
N ASN A 38 -12.68 0.23 14.51
CA ASN A 38 -12.15 -1.10 14.30
C ASN A 38 -11.65 -1.25 12.86
N ALA A 39 -10.45 -0.71 12.60
CA ALA A 39 -9.83 -0.78 11.28
C ALA A 39 -9.76 -2.23 10.76
N LYS A 40 -10.27 -2.45 9.54
CA LYS A 40 -10.26 -3.76 8.86
C LYS A 40 -9.36 -3.82 7.64
N HIS A 41 -9.05 -2.67 7.06
CA HIS A 41 -8.35 -2.55 5.80
C HIS A 41 -7.29 -1.45 5.92
N CYS A 42 -6.10 -1.70 5.39
CA CYS A 42 -5.02 -0.73 5.31
C CYS A 42 -4.62 -0.55 3.84
N ALA A 43 -4.82 0.66 3.32
CA ALA A 43 -4.34 1.07 2.02
C ALA A 43 -2.94 1.67 2.14
N LEU A 44 -1.94 0.96 1.63
CA LEU A 44 -0.55 1.39 1.53
C LEU A 44 -0.37 2.08 0.17
N SER A 45 -0.85 3.33 0.08
CA SER A 45 -0.96 4.05 -1.20
C SER A 45 -0.91 5.59 -1.10
N LEU A 46 -0.59 6.16 0.06
CA LEU A 46 -0.81 7.60 0.32
C LEU A 46 0.18 8.53 -0.40
N VAL A 47 1.47 8.47 -0.04
CA VAL A 47 2.53 9.30 -0.62
C VAL A 47 3.82 8.49 -0.66
N GLY A 48 4.59 8.65 -1.74
CA GLY A 48 5.84 7.94 -1.95
C GLY A 48 5.62 6.51 -2.44
N GLU A 49 6.69 5.73 -2.44
CA GLU A 49 6.66 4.33 -2.89
C GLU A 49 6.75 3.40 -1.66
N PRO A 50 5.64 2.80 -1.22
CA PRO A 50 5.59 2.04 0.03
C PRO A 50 6.52 0.82 0.01
N ILE A 51 6.73 0.22 -1.17
CA ILE A 51 7.60 -0.95 -1.32
C ILE A 51 9.08 -0.65 -1.10
N MET A 52 9.47 0.63 -1.07
CA MET A 52 10.82 1.06 -0.71
C MET A 52 11.10 1.05 0.80
N TYR A 53 10.07 0.94 1.65
CA TYR A 53 10.27 0.91 3.08
C TYR A 53 11.02 -0.39 3.48
N PRO A 54 12.20 -0.31 4.14
CA PRO A 54 13.05 -1.48 4.37
C PRO A 54 12.38 -2.60 5.16
N GLU A 55 11.41 -2.29 6.01
CA GLU A 55 10.67 -3.29 6.80
C GLU A 55 9.23 -3.48 6.30
N ILE A 56 8.94 -3.24 5.01
CA ILE A 56 7.59 -3.36 4.44
C ILE A 56 6.95 -4.73 4.73
N ASN A 57 7.72 -5.80 4.62
CA ASN A 57 7.26 -7.16 4.93
C ASN A 57 6.88 -7.33 6.40
N ARG A 58 7.68 -6.77 7.33
CA ARG A 58 7.35 -6.78 8.76
C ARG A 58 6.09 -5.98 9.04
N LEU A 59 5.94 -4.82 8.41
CA LEU A 59 4.74 -3.98 8.50
C LEU A 59 3.49 -4.73 8.03
N ILE A 60 3.56 -5.41 6.88
CA ILE A 60 2.45 -6.21 6.33
C ILE A 60 2.06 -7.33 7.31
N ARG A 61 3.03 -8.11 7.82
CA ARG A 61 2.78 -9.17 8.79
C ARG A 61 2.09 -8.63 10.05
N LEU A 62 2.57 -7.51 10.59
CA LEU A 62 1.97 -6.87 11.78
C LEU A 62 0.51 -6.44 11.55
N LEU A 63 0.15 -6.01 10.34
CA LEU A 63 -1.23 -5.68 9.98
C LEU A 63 -2.09 -6.96 9.89
N HIS A 64 -1.58 -8.00 9.22
CA HIS A 64 -2.28 -9.28 9.10
C HIS A 64 -2.48 -10.00 10.43
N GLU A 65 -1.49 -9.97 11.33
CA GLU A 65 -1.58 -10.48 12.71
C GLU A 65 -2.74 -9.82 13.48
N ARG A 66 -3.06 -8.56 13.15
CA ARG A 66 -4.20 -7.79 13.70
C ARG A 66 -5.49 -7.96 12.90
N GLN A 67 -5.53 -8.89 11.94
CA GLN A 67 -6.67 -9.13 11.04
C GLN A 67 -7.04 -7.90 10.18
N ILE A 68 -6.05 -7.09 9.82
CA ILE A 68 -6.22 -5.94 8.93
C ILE A 68 -5.70 -6.33 7.55
N SER A 69 -6.58 -6.39 6.55
CA SER A 69 -6.17 -6.70 5.18
C SER A 69 -5.36 -5.56 4.56
N THR A 70 -4.47 -5.87 3.63
CA THR A 70 -3.50 -4.91 3.07
C THR A 70 -3.67 -4.75 1.57
N PHE A 71 -3.79 -3.50 1.12
CA PHE A 71 -3.87 -3.12 -0.28
C PHE A 71 -2.67 -2.24 -0.60
N LEU A 72 -1.70 -2.75 -1.34
CA LEU A 72 -0.45 -2.04 -1.65
C LEU A 72 -0.47 -1.57 -3.10
N VAL A 73 -0.16 -0.29 -3.32
CA VAL A 73 -0.04 0.32 -4.66
C VAL A 73 1.42 0.65 -4.93
N THR A 74 1.93 0.26 -6.09
CA THR A 74 3.31 0.56 -6.53
C THR A 74 3.33 1.11 -7.95
N ASN A 75 4.30 1.98 -8.24
CA ASN A 75 4.53 2.55 -9.58
C ASN A 75 5.32 1.64 -10.53
N ALA A 76 5.52 0.36 -10.15
CA ALA A 76 6.28 -0.63 -10.92
C ALA A 76 7.73 -0.22 -11.25
N GLN A 77 8.35 0.60 -10.41
CA GLN A 77 9.77 0.91 -10.59
C GLN A 77 10.69 -0.08 -9.88
N PHE A 78 10.24 -0.90 -8.92
CA PHE A 78 11.11 -1.72 -8.07
C PHE A 78 10.86 -3.24 -8.21
N PRO A 79 11.31 -3.87 -9.31
CA PRO A 79 11.01 -5.27 -9.59
C PRO A 79 11.50 -6.24 -8.50
N GLU A 80 12.72 -6.04 -7.98
CA GLU A 80 13.26 -6.88 -6.90
C GLU A 80 12.45 -6.77 -5.61
N ALA A 81 11.91 -5.58 -5.31
CA ALA A 81 11.06 -5.40 -4.15
C ALA A 81 9.72 -6.12 -4.34
N ILE A 82 9.14 -6.10 -5.55
CA ILE A 82 7.93 -6.86 -5.89
C ILE A 82 8.18 -8.37 -5.80
N ALA A 83 9.34 -8.85 -6.26
CA ALA A 83 9.69 -10.27 -6.16
C ALA A 83 9.79 -10.74 -4.70
N ASN A 84 10.36 -9.91 -3.82
CA ASN A 84 10.61 -10.24 -2.41
C ASN A 84 9.50 -9.81 -1.43
N LEU A 85 8.45 -9.14 -1.90
CA LEU A 85 7.35 -8.68 -1.06
C LEU A 85 6.62 -9.89 -0.47
N ASP A 86 6.22 -9.83 0.79
CA ASP A 86 5.35 -10.85 1.35
C ASP A 86 3.96 -10.83 0.68
N PRO A 87 3.12 -11.86 0.88
CA PRO A 87 1.73 -11.80 0.47
C PRO A 87 1.04 -10.57 1.08
N VAL A 88 0.42 -9.76 0.22
CA VAL A 88 -0.55 -8.74 0.60
C VAL A 88 -1.94 -9.25 0.21
N THR A 89 -2.99 -8.67 0.79
CA THR A 89 -4.36 -9.04 0.38
C THR A 89 -4.61 -8.68 -1.08
N GLN A 90 -4.12 -7.52 -1.51
CA GLN A 90 -4.14 -7.14 -2.92
C GLN A 90 -2.96 -6.25 -3.27
N LEU A 91 -2.30 -6.54 -4.39
CA LEU A 91 -1.22 -5.74 -4.95
C LEU A 91 -1.73 -5.05 -6.22
N TYR A 92 -1.58 -3.73 -6.28
CA TYR A 92 -1.89 -2.92 -7.45
C TYR A 92 -0.62 -2.35 -8.04
N VAL A 93 -0.54 -2.35 -9.36
CA VAL A 93 0.45 -1.61 -10.13
C VAL A 93 -0.24 -0.45 -10.83
N SER A 94 0.24 0.76 -10.60
CA SER A 94 -0.19 1.93 -11.36
C SER A 94 0.45 1.88 -12.75
N VAL A 95 -0.40 1.91 -13.79
CA VAL A 95 0.02 1.92 -15.20
C VAL A 95 -0.55 3.17 -15.84
N ASP A 96 0.27 4.21 -15.92
CA ASP A 96 -0.16 5.53 -16.40
C ASP A 96 -0.03 5.68 -17.93
N ALA A 97 0.71 4.77 -18.58
CA ALA A 97 0.87 4.74 -20.03
C ALA A 97 1.20 3.36 -20.59
N SER A 98 0.99 3.16 -21.90
CA SER A 98 1.21 1.88 -22.59
C SER A 98 2.48 1.81 -23.44
N THR A 99 3.23 2.92 -23.58
CA THR A 99 4.52 2.95 -24.32
C THR A 99 5.61 3.65 -23.50
N GLU A 100 6.87 3.39 -23.83
CA GLU A 100 8.01 4.03 -23.16
C GLU A 100 7.96 5.56 -23.26
N GLU A 101 7.66 6.10 -24.45
CA GLU A 101 7.64 7.54 -24.70
C GLU A 101 6.51 8.23 -23.93
N SER A 102 5.34 7.59 -23.90
CA SER A 102 4.16 8.10 -23.19
C SER A 102 4.37 8.05 -21.68
N LEU A 103 4.91 6.95 -21.15
CA LEU A 103 5.23 6.80 -19.73
C LEU A 103 6.27 7.83 -19.29
N LYS A 104 7.32 8.05 -20.10
CA LYS A 104 8.32 9.09 -19.82
C LYS A 104 7.72 10.50 -19.73
N LYS A 105 6.75 10.80 -20.60
CA LYS A 105 6.12 12.12 -20.68
C LYS A 105 5.17 12.37 -19.50
N ILE A 106 4.42 11.34 -19.09
CA ILE A 106 3.41 11.41 -18.04
C ILE A 106 4.07 11.33 -16.66
N ASP A 107 4.85 10.28 -16.41
CA ASP A 107 5.34 9.93 -15.07
C ASP A 107 6.60 10.70 -14.69
N ARG A 108 7.32 11.23 -15.68
CA ARG A 108 8.63 11.89 -15.52
C ARG A 108 9.55 11.08 -14.59
N PRO A 109 9.84 9.83 -14.94
CA PRO A 109 10.45 8.87 -14.03
C PRO A 109 11.88 9.27 -13.66
N LEU A 110 12.25 8.98 -12.42
CA LEU A 110 13.58 9.29 -11.87
C LEU A 110 14.68 8.37 -12.42
N PHE A 111 14.34 7.12 -12.72
CA PHE A 111 15.28 6.12 -13.20
C PHE A 111 15.46 6.23 -14.72
N LYS A 112 16.70 6.10 -15.20
CA LYS A 112 16.98 6.11 -16.65
C LYS A 112 16.47 4.83 -17.34
N ASP A 113 16.43 3.73 -16.61
CA ASP A 113 15.96 2.41 -17.03
C ASP A 113 14.50 2.13 -16.63
N PHE A 114 13.70 3.19 -16.41
CA PHE A 114 12.33 3.11 -15.91
C PHE A 114 11.42 2.15 -16.70
N TRP A 115 11.58 2.09 -18.02
CA TRP A 115 10.76 1.23 -18.86
C TRP A 115 11.09 -0.25 -18.69
N LYS A 116 12.39 -0.57 -18.60
CA LYS A 116 12.84 -1.93 -18.29
C LYS A 116 12.35 -2.33 -16.89
N ARG A 117 12.48 -1.45 -15.90
CA ARG A 117 11.98 -1.65 -14.53
C ARG A 117 10.47 -1.90 -14.50
N PHE A 118 9.71 -1.13 -15.26
CA PHE A 118 8.27 -1.32 -15.42
C PHE A 118 7.92 -2.70 -15.97
N LEU A 119 8.53 -3.09 -17.10
CA LEU A 119 8.30 -4.40 -17.70
C LEU A 119 8.72 -5.55 -16.78
N ASP A 120 9.84 -5.43 -16.09
CA ASP A 120 10.31 -6.44 -15.15
C ASP A 120 9.39 -6.53 -13.93
N SER A 121 8.86 -5.41 -13.42
CA SER A 121 7.86 -5.40 -12.34
C SER A 121 6.57 -6.12 -12.74
N LEU A 122 6.10 -5.93 -13.97
CA LEU A 122 4.94 -6.66 -14.49
C LEU A 122 5.20 -8.17 -14.60
N LYS A 123 6.43 -8.57 -14.97
CA LYS A 123 6.82 -9.99 -14.98
C LYS A 123 6.89 -10.58 -13.57
N GLU A 124 7.35 -9.83 -12.58
CA GLU A 124 7.34 -10.30 -11.20
C GLU A 124 5.90 -10.39 -10.64
N LEU A 125 5.04 -9.45 -11.02
CA LEU A 125 3.62 -9.50 -10.68
C LEU A 125 2.94 -10.75 -11.25
N SER A 126 3.21 -11.10 -12.51
CA SER A 126 2.57 -12.28 -13.14
C SER A 126 2.99 -13.62 -12.54
N LYS A 127 4.09 -13.67 -11.79
CA LYS A 127 4.52 -14.85 -11.02
C LYS A 127 3.82 -14.98 -9.67
N ARG A 128 3.21 -13.90 -9.18
CA ARG A 128 2.51 -13.93 -7.90
C ARG A 128 1.20 -14.69 -8.07
N PRO A 129 0.93 -15.67 -7.20
CA PRO A 129 -0.34 -16.39 -7.26
C PRO A 129 -1.49 -15.42 -6.95
N GLU A 130 -2.59 -15.57 -7.68
CA GLU A 130 -3.89 -15.00 -7.29
C GLU A 130 -4.40 -15.73 -6.05
N ASN A 131 -3.82 -15.43 -4.89
CA ASN A 131 -4.32 -15.96 -3.63
C ASN A 131 -5.55 -15.14 -3.25
N GLY A 132 -6.71 -15.54 -3.76
CA GLY A 132 -7.96 -15.32 -3.04
C GLY A 132 -7.83 -15.98 -1.66
N ILE A 133 -8.20 -15.25 -0.62
CA ILE A 133 -8.27 -15.74 0.76
C ILE A 133 -9.03 -17.07 0.82
#